data_AF-B8XLQ9-F1
#
_entry.id   AF-B8XLQ9-F1
#
_cell.length_a   1.000
_cell.length_b   1.000
_cell.length_c   1.000
_cell.angle_alpha   90.00
_cell.angle_beta   90.00
_cell.angle_gamma   90.00
#
_symmetry.space_group_name_H-M   'P 1'
#
loop_
_entity.id
_entity.type
_entity.pdbx_description
1 polymer ?
#
loop_
_entity_poly.entity_id
_entity_poly.type
_entity_poly.pdbx_seq_one_letter_code
_entity_poly.pdbx_strand_id
1 'polypeptide(L)'
;KSNIGHTQAAAGVAGVIKMVMALRHGVLPRTLHVEVPSSHVDWSSGGVEMLTQTRAWPVVERPRRAAVSAFGVSGTNAHVILEQAPDETDVPSEPVEHPVPVVVSGASATALDAGLGRLAGLVESDGGLGVGEVGWSSVHRSVFEHRAVVVAPGREELLEGLKTPVVSGVAAPVGRSVLVFPGQGTQWAGMGAELLESSPVFAARMGECAAALGSLVEWDLLEVVRSGEGLERVDVLQPVTWAVMVSLAEVWASAGIRPDAVVGHSQGEIAAAVVSGAVSLEDGARVVALRSQVIGRVLAGAGGMASVALPVGVVEERLSGWSDRLGVAAVNGPGITVVSGDADAVGEFVEACEQDGVRARRIPVDYASHSAQVEAVEAELAALLAPVVAREPEIPFYSTVEPGQRVRTDAGYWYRNLR
;
A
#
# COMPACT_ATOMS: atom_id res chain seq x y z
N LYS A 1 -9.39 -8.09 49.60
CA LYS A 1 -8.43 -8.63 50.60
C LYS A 1 -8.68 -10.11 50.89
N SER A 2 -9.93 -10.53 51.16
CA SER A 2 -10.26 -11.96 51.36
C SER A 2 -9.74 -12.92 50.27
N ASN A 3 -9.61 -12.47 49.02
CA ASN A 3 -9.13 -13.30 47.90
C ASN A 3 -7.61 -13.23 47.66
N ILE A 4 -6.97 -12.09 47.93
CA ILE A 4 -5.59 -11.80 47.48
C ILE A 4 -4.69 -11.27 48.61
N GLY A 5 -5.14 -11.35 49.86
CA GLY A 5 -4.46 -10.74 51.00
C GLY A 5 -4.48 -9.20 50.99
N HIS A 6 -3.61 -8.61 51.83
CA HIS A 6 -3.41 -7.16 51.88
C HIS A 6 -2.21 -6.75 51.03
N THR A 7 -2.45 -6.23 49.82
CA THR A 7 -1.43 -5.79 48.86
C THR A 7 -0.81 -4.42 49.19
N GLN A 8 -0.74 -4.09 50.49
CA GLN A 8 -0.23 -2.83 51.03
C GLN A 8 -0.67 -1.59 50.25
N ALA A 9 0.26 -0.84 49.66
CA ALA A 9 0.00 0.38 48.90
C ALA A 9 -0.98 0.16 47.72
N ALA A 10 -1.02 -1.04 47.13
CA ALA A 10 -1.94 -1.37 46.04
C ALA A 10 -3.34 -1.79 46.51
N ALA A 11 -3.62 -1.86 47.80
CA ALA A 11 -4.89 -2.42 48.29
C ALA A 11 -6.10 -1.54 47.93
N GLY A 12 -5.92 -0.22 47.87
CA GLY A 12 -6.96 0.72 47.43
C GLY A 12 -7.34 0.50 45.97
N VAL A 13 -6.34 0.55 45.07
CA VAL A 13 -6.57 0.37 43.62
C VAL A 13 -7.06 -1.04 43.28
N ALA A 14 -6.63 -2.08 43.99
CA ALA A 14 -7.19 -3.42 43.84
C ALA A 14 -8.70 -3.46 44.19
N GLY A 15 -9.13 -2.68 45.18
CA GLY A 15 -10.55 -2.49 45.50
C GLY A 15 -11.31 -1.78 44.38
N VAL A 16 -10.70 -0.76 43.77
CA VAL A 16 -11.26 -0.06 42.60
C VAL A 16 -11.41 -1.01 41.41
N ILE A 17 -10.36 -1.78 41.06
CA ILE A 17 -10.39 -2.75 39.96
C ILE A 17 -11.51 -3.77 40.18
N LYS A 18 -11.65 -4.33 41.39
CA LYS A 18 -12.76 -5.23 41.73
C LYS A 18 -14.11 -4.59 41.41
N MET A 19 -14.33 -3.37 41.85
CA MET A 19 -15.62 -2.71 41.69
C MET A 19 -15.90 -2.27 40.26
N VAL A 20 -14.88 -1.85 39.49
CA VAL A 20 -15.03 -1.59 38.04
C VAL A 20 -15.41 -2.85 37.29
N MET A 21 -14.79 -3.99 37.59
CA MET A 21 -15.17 -5.28 36.99
C MET A 21 -16.58 -5.71 37.41
N ALA A 22 -16.97 -5.50 38.68
CA ALA A 22 -18.32 -5.78 39.15
C ALA A 22 -19.38 -4.91 38.46
N LEU A 23 -19.07 -3.63 38.18
CA LEU A 23 -19.93 -2.72 37.42
C LEU A 23 -20.08 -3.20 35.96
N ARG A 24 -18.97 -3.53 35.30
CA ARG A 24 -18.97 -4.04 33.91
C ARG A 24 -19.76 -5.33 33.74
N HIS A 25 -19.59 -6.28 34.65
CA HIS A 25 -20.27 -7.58 34.56
C HIS A 25 -21.65 -7.60 35.23
N GLY A 26 -22.05 -6.55 35.95
CA GLY A 26 -23.30 -6.52 36.69
C GLY A 26 -23.39 -7.61 37.77
N VAL A 27 -22.26 -7.98 38.39
CA VAL A 27 -22.18 -9.06 39.38
C VAL A 27 -21.32 -8.64 40.56
N LEU A 28 -21.83 -8.85 41.77
CA LEU A 28 -21.12 -8.64 43.03
C LEU A 28 -20.52 -9.97 43.52
N PRO A 29 -19.18 -10.15 43.49
CA PRO A 29 -18.56 -11.40 43.93
C PRO A 29 -18.54 -11.50 45.46
N ARG A 30 -18.70 -12.74 45.97
CA ARG A 30 -18.65 -13.02 47.41
C ARG A 30 -17.34 -12.58 48.07
N THR A 31 -17.42 -12.22 49.34
CA THR A 31 -16.27 -12.10 50.24
C THR A 31 -16.05 -13.45 50.92
N LEU A 32 -14.79 -13.85 51.09
CA LEU A 32 -14.44 -15.15 51.69
C LEU A 32 -14.22 -15.02 53.21
N HIS A 33 -14.30 -16.14 53.93
CA HIS A 33 -14.03 -16.25 55.37
C HIS A 33 -14.98 -15.42 56.25
N VAL A 34 -16.26 -15.41 55.88
CA VAL A 34 -17.33 -14.67 56.58
C VAL A 34 -18.57 -15.53 56.80
N GLU A 35 -18.41 -16.86 56.85
CA GLU A 35 -19.50 -17.80 57.12
C GLU A 35 -20.20 -17.50 58.44
N VAL A 36 -19.42 -17.06 59.43
CA VAL A 36 -19.91 -16.54 60.71
C VAL A 36 -19.48 -15.07 60.83
N PRO A 37 -20.42 -14.11 60.81
CA PRO A 37 -20.11 -12.69 61.02
C PRO A 37 -19.45 -12.41 62.36
N SER A 38 -18.60 -11.37 62.43
CA SER A 38 -17.98 -10.97 63.70
C SER A 38 -19.02 -10.57 64.73
N SER A 39 -18.94 -11.11 65.94
CA SER A 39 -19.81 -10.79 67.08
C SER A 39 -19.55 -9.41 67.69
N HIS A 40 -18.47 -8.73 67.28
CA HIS A 40 -18.11 -7.38 67.75
C HIS A 40 -18.83 -6.26 66.98
N VAL A 41 -19.67 -6.61 65.99
CA VAL A 41 -20.45 -5.68 65.19
C VAL A 41 -21.93 -6.08 65.33
N ASP A 42 -22.79 -5.11 65.64
CA ASP A 42 -24.23 -5.32 65.58
C ASP A 42 -24.70 -5.24 64.12
N TRP A 43 -24.85 -6.40 63.48
CA TRP A 43 -25.34 -6.50 62.10
C TRP A 43 -26.86 -6.36 61.99
N SER A 44 -27.59 -6.37 63.11
CA SER A 44 -29.05 -6.23 63.11
C SER A 44 -29.50 -4.77 62.98
N SER A 45 -28.61 -3.82 63.29
CA SER A 45 -28.82 -2.40 63.09
C SER A 45 -28.12 -1.92 61.81
N GLY A 46 -28.85 -1.13 60.99
CA GLY A 46 -28.33 -0.53 59.76
C GLY A 46 -28.58 -1.35 58.48
N GLY A 47 -28.50 -0.68 57.33
CA GLY A 47 -28.76 -1.26 56.00
C GLY A 47 -27.55 -1.94 55.35
N VAL A 48 -26.66 -2.55 56.13
CA VAL A 48 -25.38 -3.13 55.64
C VAL A 48 -25.40 -4.65 55.79
N GLU A 49 -25.20 -5.36 54.69
CA GLU A 49 -25.11 -6.83 54.64
C GLU A 49 -23.77 -7.26 54.04
N MET A 50 -23.15 -8.31 54.58
CA MET A 50 -21.96 -8.90 53.98
C MET A 50 -22.32 -9.74 52.75
N LEU A 51 -21.54 -9.60 51.68
CA LEU A 51 -21.68 -10.42 50.47
C LEU A 51 -21.13 -11.84 50.70
N THR A 52 -21.88 -12.71 51.39
CA THR A 52 -21.48 -14.11 51.67
C THR A 52 -21.58 -15.01 50.43
N GLN A 53 -22.38 -14.61 49.44
CA GLN A 53 -22.58 -15.29 48.17
C GLN A 53 -22.43 -14.30 46.99
N THR A 54 -22.03 -14.82 45.83
CA THR A 54 -22.01 -14.03 44.60
C THR A 54 -23.44 -13.73 44.19
N ARG A 55 -23.74 -12.47 43.86
CA ARG A 55 -25.10 -12.03 43.51
C ARG A 55 -25.07 -11.17 42.25
N ALA A 56 -26.11 -11.29 41.43
CA ALA A 56 -26.35 -10.30 40.38
C ALA A 56 -26.55 -8.92 41.01
N TRP A 57 -25.96 -7.90 40.41
CA TRP A 57 -26.16 -6.52 40.83
C TRP A 57 -27.46 -6.00 40.20
N PRO A 58 -28.50 -5.67 40.98
CA PRO A 58 -29.79 -5.26 40.43
C PRO A 58 -29.66 -4.12 39.42
N VAL A 59 -30.40 -4.22 38.32
CA VAL A 59 -30.64 -3.11 37.40
C VAL A 59 -31.86 -2.35 37.92
N VAL A 60 -31.70 -1.04 38.10
CA VAL A 60 -32.73 -0.12 38.58
C VAL A 60 -32.66 1.15 37.73
N GLU A 61 -33.63 2.07 37.83
CA GLU A 61 -33.69 3.35 37.08
C GLU A 61 -32.63 4.38 37.52
N ARG A 62 -31.42 3.94 37.86
CA ARG A 62 -30.28 4.78 38.20
C ARG A 62 -28.98 4.01 37.97
N PRO A 63 -27.87 4.70 37.65
CA PRO A 63 -26.58 4.04 37.48
C PRO A 63 -26.17 3.36 38.77
N ARG A 64 -25.55 2.17 38.64
CA ARG A 64 -24.97 1.47 39.78
C ARG A 64 -23.83 2.30 40.37
N ARG A 65 -23.78 2.40 41.70
CA ARG A 65 -22.73 3.12 42.43
C ARG A 65 -22.15 2.25 43.52
N ALA A 66 -20.85 2.36 43.74
CA ALA A 66 -20.15 1.72 44.84
C ALA A 66 -19.09 2.65 45.43
N ALA A 67 -18.66 2.35 46.64
CA ALA A 67 -17.58 3.07 47.28
C ALA A 67 -16.43 2.15 47.66
N VAL A 68 -15.20 2.67 47.60
CA VAL A 68 -13.97 2.00 48.01
C VAL A 68 -13.30 2.84 49.09
N SER A 69 -13.12 2.26 50.27
CA SER A 69 -12.42 2.89 51.40
C SER A 69 -11.03 2.29 51.59
N ALA A 70 -10.05 3.14 51.89
CA ALA A 70 -8.72 2.75 52.32
C ALA A 70 -8.29 3.58 53.54
N PHE A 71 -7.86 2.90 54.60
CA PHE A 71 -7.45 3.52 55.86
C PHE A 71 -5.99 3.16 56.11
N GLY A 72 -5.11 4.16 56.04
CA GLY A 72 -3.68 3.99 56.22
C GLY A 72 -3.32 3.88 57.70
N VAL A 73 -2.28 3.10 58.01
CA VAL A 73 -1.78 2.97 59.39
C VAL A 73 -1.28 4.30 59.96
N SER A 74 -0.86 5.24 59.11
CA SER A 74 -0.49 6.61 59.50
C SER A 74 -1.67 7.49 59.89
N GLY A 75 -2.91 7.00 59.78
CA GLY A 75 -4.14 7.75 60.07
C GLY A 75 -4.73 8.51 58.87
N THR A 76 -4.08 8.48 57.70
CA THR A 76 -4.65 9.07 56.47
C THR A 76 -5.71 8.14 55.86
N ASN A 77 -6.88 8.70 55.59
CA ASN A 77 -8.04 7.97 55.09
C ASN A 77 -8.43 8.47 53.69
N ALA A 78 -8.80 7.55 52.81
CA ALA A 78 -9.34 7.85 51.48
C ALA A 78 -10.64 7.09 51.26
N HIS A 79 -11.60 7.74 50.58
CA HIS A 79 -12.88 7.18 50.20
C HIS A 79 -13.24 7.65 48.80
N VAL A 80 -13.46 6.72 47.87
CA VAL A 80 -13.76 7.02 46.46
C VAL A 80 -15.12 6.44 46.12
N ILE A 81 -15.96 7.23 45.46
CA ILE A 81 -17.25 6.80 44.92
C ILE A 81 -17.05 6.52 43.42
N LEU A 82 -17.51 5.36 42.98
CA LEU A 82 -17.49 4.90 41.59
C LEU A 82 -18.92 4.82 41.07
N GLU A 83 -19.11 5.16 39.80
CA GLU A 83 -20.38 5.09 39.10
C GLU A 83 -20.21 4.25 37.83
N GLN A 84 -21.27 3.53 37.45
CA GLN A 84 -21.36 2.84 36.16
C GLN A 84 -21.12 3.84 35.02
N ALA A 85 -20.36 3.42 34.01
CA ALA A 85 -20.24 4.20 32.78
C ALA A 85 -21.63 4.35 32.12
N PRO A 86 -21.89 5.45 31.40
CA PRO A 86 -23.08 5.55 30.55
C PRO A 86 -23.19 4.32 29.64
N ASP A 87 -24.41 3.86 29.37
CA ASP A 87 -24.60 2.77 28.42
C ASP A 87 -24.11 3.24 27.04
N GLU A 88 -23.15 2.52 26.48
CA GLU A 88 -22.76 2.72 25.09
C GLU A 88 -23.87 2.11 24.22
N THR A 89 -24.46 2.92 23.34
CA THR A 89 -25.30 2.37 22.27
C THR A 89 -24.39 1.57 21.36
N ASP A 90 -24.54 0.24 21.38
CA ASP A 90 -23.96 -0.64 20.37
C ASP A 90 -24.49 -0.19 19.01
N VAL A 91 -23.68 0.57 18.27
CA VAL A 91 -23.91 0.81 16.85
C VAL A 91 -23.40 -0.45 16.17
N PRO A 92 -24.26 -1.23 15.49
CA PRO A 92 -23.79 -2.39 14.74
C PRO A 92 -22.71 -1.94 13.77
N SER A 93 -21.51 -2.50 13.87
CA SER A 93 -20.48 -2.27 12.88
C SER A 93 -20.92 -2.93 11.57
N GLU A 94 -20.94 -2.16 10.48
CA GLU A 94 -21.18 -2.75 9.17
C GLU A 94 -20.06 -3.75 8.85
N PRO A 95 -20.38 -4.89 8.22
CA PRO A 95 -19.38 -5.84 7.76
C PRO A 95 -18.38 -5.13 6.84
N VAL A 96 -17.09 -5.31 7.09
CA VAL A 96 -16.06 -4.81 6.18
C VAL A 96 -15.95 -5.79 5.01
N GLU A 97 -16.32 -5.35 3.81
CA GLU A 97 -16.32 -6.18 2.59
C GLU A 97 -14.95 -6.21 1.87
N HIS A 98 -13.98 -5.45 2.37
CA HIS A 98 -12.65 -5.33 1.78
C HIS A 98 -11.57 -5.99 2.64
N PRO A 99 -10.46 -6.45 2.03
CA PRO A 99 -9.32 -6.94 2.79
C PRO A 99 -8.82 -5.92 3.82
N VAL A 100 -8.72 -6.34 5.07
CA VAL A 100 -8.30 -5.48 6.19
C VAL A 100 -6.83 -5.75 6.51
N PRO A 101 -5.96 -4.71 6.47
CA PRO A 101 -4.60 -4.84 6.95
C PRO A 101 -4.59 -4.86 8.49
N VAL A 102 -3.97 -5.87 9.07
CA VAL A 102 -3.72 -6.00 10.51
C VAL A 102 -2.22 -5.93 10.75
N VAL A 103 -1.79 -4.90 11.47
CA VAL A 103 -0.37 -4.68 11.79
C VAL A 103 -0.08 -5.15 13.20
N VAL A 104 0.87 -6.06 13.35
CA VAL A 104 1.37 -6.51 14.66
C VAL A 104 2.82 -6.11 14.77
N SER A 105 3.21 -5.55 15.92
CA SER A 105 4.60 -5.18 16.15
C SER A 105 5.09 -5.53 17.56
N GLY A 106 6.40 -5.75 17.68
CA GLY A 106 7.08 -6.06 18.94
C GLY A 106 8.47 -5.43 19.02
N ALA A 107 8.94 -5.19 20.24
CA ALA A 107 10.29 -4.68 20.49
C ALA A 107 11.41 -5.73 20.31
N SER A 108 11.03 -6.97 19.96
CA SER A 108 11.93 -8.07 19.59
C SER A 108 11.16 -9.08 18.74
N ALA A 109 11.87 -9.98 18.05
CA ALA A 109 11.25 -11.06 17.30
C ALA A 109 10.34 -11.92 18.20
N THR A 110 10.82 -12.29 19.40
CA THR A 110 10.01 -13.06 20.37
C THR A 110 8.77 -12.29 20.84
N ALA A 111 8.85 -10.97 20.99
CA ALA A 111 7.69 -10.16 21.37
C ALA A 111 6.66 -10.09 20.24
N LEU A 112 7.11 -10.04 18.98
CA LEU A 112 6.25 -10.10 17.80
C LEU A 112 5.54 -11.46 17.72
N ASP A 113 6.29 -12.57 17.84
CA ASP A 113 5.73 -13.93 17.80
C ASP A 113 4.68 -14.14 18.91
N ALA A 114 4.99 -13.68 20.12
CA ALA A 114 4.04 -13.73 21.24
C ALA A 114 2.83 -12.82 21.00
N GLY A 115 2.99 -11.69 20.29
CA GLY A 115 1.91 -10.80 19.89
C GLY A 115 0.96 -11.46 18.89
N LEU A 116 1.51 -12.09 17.85
CA LEU A 116 0.77 -12.86 16.85
C LEU A 116 -0.02 -14.00 17.52
N GLY A 117 0.64 -14.79 18.38
CA GLY A 117 -0.01 -15.90 19.10
C GLY A 117 -1.12 -15.44 20.05
N ARG A 118 -0.94 -14.33 20.76
CA ARG A 118 -2.01 -13.77 21.61
C ARG A 118 -3.19 -13.27 20.79
N LEU A 119 -2.94 -12.64 19.65
CA LEU A 119 -4.01 -12.16 18.78
C LEU A 119 -4.76 -13.33 18.16
N ALA A 120 -4.06 -14.37 17.71
CA ALA A 120 -4.69 -15.60 17.22
C ALA A 120 -5.57 -16.24 18.29
N GLY A 121 -5.04 -16.43 19.51
CA GLY A 121 -5.83 -16.99 20.62
C GLY A 121 -7.04 -16.13 21.00
N LEU A 122 -6.92 -14.79 20.91
CA LEU A 122 -8.06 -13.88 21.13
C LEU A 122 -9.14 -14.09 20.07
N VAL A 123 -8.76 -14.06 18.79
CA VAL A 123 -9.67 -14.29 17.68
C VAL A 123 -10.32 -15.66 17.83
N GLU A 124 -9.57 -16.73 18.05
CA GLU A 124 -10.11 -18.09 18.27
C GLU A 124 -11.10 -18.17 19.43
N SER A 125 -10.84 -17.47 20.53
CA SER A 125 -11.68 -17.52 21.74
C SER A 125 -12.99 -16.75 21.63
N ASP A 126 -13.08 -15.78 20.72
CA ASP A 126 -14.26 -14.95 20.53
C ASP A 126 -14.71 -14.99 19.06
N GLY A 127 -15.75 -15.79 18.80
CA GLY A 127 -16.36 -15.93 17.48
C GLY A 127 -17.06 -14.67 16.99
N GLY A 128 -17.33 -13.70 17.86
CA GLY A 128 -17.97 -12.43 17.53
C GLY A 128 -17.00 -11.34 17.04
N LEU A 129 -15.69 -11.49 17.27
CA LEU A 129 -14.69 -10.50 16.84
C LEU A 129 -14.60 -10.42 15.31
N GLY A 130 -14.95 -9.26 14.77
CA GLY A 130 -14.84 -8.94 13.36
C GLY A 130 -13.42 -8.55 12.96
N VAL A 131 -13.02 -8.88 11.72
CA VAL A 131 -11.69 -8.53 11.19
C VAL A 131 -11.49 -7.01 11.15
N GLY A 132 -12.54 -6.24 10.83
CA GLY A 132 -12.52 -4.78 10.86
C GLY A 132 -12.17 -4.21 12.24
N GLU A 133 -12.73 -4.77 13.31
CA GLU A 133 -12.45 -4.35 14.68
C GLU A 133 -11.01 -4.66 15.09
N VAL A 134 -10.49 -5.81 14.65
CA VAL A 134 -9.09 -6.21 14.86
C VAL A 134 -8.15 -5.25 14.12
N GLY A 135 -8.41 -4.98 12.84
CA GLY A 135 -7.63 -4.02 12.04
C GLY A 135 -7.65 -2.62 12.63
N TRP A 136 -8.84 -2.11 12.98
CA TRP A 136 -9.02 -0.82 13.63
C TRP A 136 -8.28 -0.73 14.97
N SER A 137 -8.35 -1.78 15.78
CA SER A 137 -7.62 -1.82 17.05
C SER A 137 -6.11 -1.85 16.85
N SER A 138 -5.62 -2.45 15.75
CA SER A 138 -4.19 -2.55 15.46
C SER A 138 -3.53 -1.20 15.21
N VAL A 139 -4.24 -0.26 14.56
CA VAL A 139 -3.70 1.10 14.29
C VAL A 139 -3.66 1.99 15.53
N HIS A 140 -4.31 1.60 16.62
CA HIS A 140 -4.28 2.28 17.92
C HIS A 140 -3.21 1.72 18.87
N ARG A 141 -2.29 0.89 18.36
CA ARG A 141 -1.18 0.34 19.12
C ARG A 141 0.11 1.07 18.81
N SER A 142 1.01 1.10 19.79
CA SER A 142 2.40 1.51 19.55
C SER A 142 3.02 0.64 18.46
N VAL A 143 3.81 1.26 17.57
CA VAL A 143 4.48 0.58 16.48
C VAL A 143 5.97 0.42 16.80
N PHE A 144 6.42 -0.84 16.92
CA PHE A 144 7.81 -1.21 17.17
C PHE A 144 8.55 -1.63 15.89
N GLU A 145 9.84 -1.97 16.00
CA GLU A 145 10.70 -2.28 14.86
C GLU A 145 10.42 -3.67 14.24
N HIS A 146 10.17 -4.70 15.04
CA HIS A 146 9.77 -6.00 14.51
C HIS A 146 8.29 -5.94 14.15
N ARG A 147 7.97 -6.08 12.86
CA ARG A 147 6.60 -5.91 12.35
C ARG A 147 6.19 -7.10 11.51
N ALA A 148 4.93 -7.45 11.61
CA ALA A 148 4.23 -8.32 10.69
C ALA A 148 2.96 -7.62 10.19
N VAL A 149 2.63 -7.83 8.92
CA VAL A 149 1.40 -7.36 8.30
C VAL A 149 0.64 -8.59 7.81
N VAL A 150 -0.64 -8.65 8.15
CA VAL A 150 -1.61 -9.61 7.63
C VAL A 150 -2.63 -8.83 6.82
N VAL A 151 -3.05 -9.35 5.68
CA VAL A 151 -4.15 -8.78 4.88
C VAL A 151 -5.24 -9.84 4.85
N ALA A 152 -6.37 -9.54 5.51
CA ALA A 152 -7.41 -10.51 5.76
C ALA A 152 -8.75 -10.02 5.20
N PRO A 153 -9.29 -10.65 4.14
CA PRO A 153 -10.68 -10.43 3.70
C PRO A 153 -11.69 -11.04 4.68
N GLY A 154 -11.27 -12.01 5.49
CA GLY A 154 -12.13 -12.72 6.40
C GLY A 154 -11.38 -13.27 7.61
N ARG A 155 -12.15 -13.86 8.51
CA ARG A 155 -11.66 -14.37 9.79
C ARG A 155 -10.70 -15.55 9.61
N GLU A 156 -10.97 -16.41 8.64
CA GLU A 156 -10.14 -17.58 8.36
C GLU A 156 -8.75 -17.14 7.86
N GLU A 157 -8.72 -16.19 6.92
CA GLU A 157 -7.50 -15.61 6.37
C GLU A 157 -6.74 -14.80 7.42
N LEU A 158 -7.44 -14.16 8.37
CA LEU A 158 -6.78 -13.54 9.53
C LEU A 158 -6.04 -14.59 10.36
N LEU A 159 -6.69 -15.70 10.70
CA LEU A 159 -6.07 -16.77 11.50
C LEU A 159 -4.91 -17.46 10.78
N GLU A 160 -5.01 -17.66 9.46
CA GLU A 160 -3.92 -18.17 8.64
C GLU A 160 -2.76 -17.16 8.56
N GLY A 161 -3.07 -15.91 8.25
CA GLY A 161 -2.08 -14.84 8.14
C GLY A 161 -1.36 -14.52 9.45
N LEU A 162 -2.00 -14.71 10.61
CA LEU A 162 -1.33 -14.60 11.91
C LEU A 162 -0.27 -15.68 12.14
N LYS A 163 -0.37 -16.82 11.44
CA LYS A 163 0.66 -17.88 11.43
C LYS A 163 1.73 -17.60 10.37
N THR A 164 1.30 -17.09 9.21
CA THR A 164 2.15 -16.81 8.07
C THR A 164 1.83 -15.42 7.50
N PRO A 165 2.40 -14.34 8.09
CA PRO A 165 2.12 -12.98 7.64
C PRO A 165 2.58 -12.74 6.20
N VAL A 166 1.88 -11.87 5.47
CA VAL A 166 2.25 -11.54 4.08
C VAL A 166 3.58 -10.80 4.01
N VAL A 167 3.91 -10.05 5.06
CA VAL A 167 5.19 -9.38 5.25
C VAL A 167 5.58 -9.49 6.72
N SER A 168 6.82 -9.88 7.00
CA SER A 168 7.41 -9.83 8.34
C SER A 168 8.87 -9.40 8.26
N GLY A 169 9.32 -8.57 9.19
CA GLY A 169 10.70 -8.09 9.19
C GLY A 169 11.00 -7.07 10.28
N VAL A 170 12.20 -6.51 10.21
CA VAL A 170 12.65 -5.43 11.10
C VAL A 170 12.63 -4.12 10.30
N ALA A 171 11.77 -3.20 10.73
CA ALA A 171 11.69 -1.88 10.15
C ALA A 171 12.95 -1.07 10.48
N ALA A 172 13.68 -0.65 9.44
CA ALA A 172 14.72 0.35 9.54
C ALA A 172 14.12 1.76 9.38
N PRO A 173 14.83 2.83 9.77
CA PRO A 173 14.47 4.18 9.38
C PRO A 173 14.25 4.24 7.86
N VAL A 174 13.04 4.63 7.45
CA VAL A 174 12.75 4.83 6.04
C VAL A 174 13.55 6.05 5.60
N GLY A 175 14.43 5.86 4.62
CA GLY A 175 15.13 6.95 3.96
C GLY A 175 14.19 7.74 3.05
N ARG A 176 14.74 8.33 2.00
CA ARG A 176 13.92 8.91 0.93
C ARG A 176 13.25 7.82 0.12
N SER A 177 12.02 8.09 -0.31
CA SER A 177 11.19 7.22 -1.13
C SER A 177 11.15 7.70 -2.57
N VAL A 178 11.09 6.77 -3.52
CA VAL A 178 11.03 7.07 -4.95
C VAL A 178 9.92 6.25 -5.58
N LEU A 179 9.03 6.89 -6.33
CA LEU A 179 8.13 6.16 -7.23
C LEU A 179 8.82 5.93 -8.58
N VAL A 180 8.85 4.67 -9.01
CA VAL A 180 9.47 4.23 -10.25
C VAL A 180 8.38 3.84 -11.23
N PHE A 181 8.37 4.49 -12.40
CA PHE A 181 7.36 4.29 -13.44
C PHE A 181 7.98 3.49 -14.59
N PRO A 182 7.66 2.19 -14.73
CA PRO A 182 8.26 1.36 -15.77
C PRO A 182 7.80 1.74 -17.18
N GLY A 183 8.54 1.25 -18.19
CA GLY A 183 8.13 1.30 -19.58
C GLY A 183 7.15 0.19 -19.94
N GLN A 184 7.12 -0.19 -21.22
CA GLN A 184 6.33 -1.32 -21.70
C GLN A 184 6.87 -2.67 -21.18
N GLY A 185 5.98 -3.62 -20.91
CA GLY A 185 6.31 -5.01 -20.53
C GLY A 185 5.66 -5.50 -19.24
N THR A 186 5.01 -4.62 -18.47
CA THR A 186 4.33 -4.95 -17.20
C THR A 186 2.82 -5.14 -17.34
N GLN A 187 2.28 -4.95 -18.54
CA GLN A 187 0.86 -5.08 -18.82
C GLN A 187 0.36 -6.52 -18.75
N TRP A 188 -0.93 -6.66 -18.42
CA TRP A 188 -1.66 -7.92 -18.51
C TRP A 188 -3.16 -7.62 -18.66
N ALA A 189 -3.91 -8.54 -19.27
CA ALA A 189 -5.34 -8.39 -19.49
C ALA A 189 -6.10 -8.32 -18.16
N GLY A 190 -6.93 -7.29 -17.96
CA GLY A 190 -7.64 -7.05 -16.71
C GLY A 190 -6.85 -6.27 -15.65
N MET A 191 -5.65 -5.76 -15.98
CA MET A 191 -4.89 -4.93 -15.04
C MET A 191 -5.69 -3.72 -14.58
N GLY A 192 -5.94 -3.61 -13.27
CA GLY A 192 -6.70 -2.51 -12.67
C GLY A 192 -8.22 -2.65 -12.71
N ALA A 193 -8.79 -3.71 -13.32
CA ALA A 193 -10.24 -3.92 -13.36
C ALA A 193 -10.86 -4.03 -11.96
N GLU A 194 -10.28 -4.85 -11.09
CA GLU A 194 -10.73 -5.00 -9.69
C GLU A 194 -10.58 -3.68 -8.91
N LEU A 195 -9.54 -2.89 -9.19
CA LEU A 195 -9.32 -1.60 -8.52
C LEU A 195 -10.32 -0.52 -8.96
N LEU A 196 -10.89 -0.62 -10.16
CA LEU A 196 -12.01 0.26 -10.57
C LEU A 196 -13.25 0.05 -9.71
N GLU A 197 -13.43 -1.15 -9.16
CA GLU A 197 -14.60 -1.50 -8.33
C GLU A 197 -14.31 -1.31 -6.84
N SER A 198 -13.11 -1.71 -6.39
CA SER A 198 -12.75 -1.76 -4.97
C SER A 198 -12.09 -0.49 -4.42
N SER A 199 -11.55 0.39 -5.28
CA SER A 199 -10.86 1.61 -4.86
C SER A 199 -11.48 2.86 -5.49
N PRO A 200 -12.29 3.62 -4.74
CA PRO A 200 -12.88 4.88 -5.22
C PRO A 200 -11.82 5.90 -5.67
N VAL A 201 -10.65 5.91 -5.03
CA VAL A 201 -9.53 6.80 -5.39
C VAL A 201 -8.96 6.42 -6.75
N PHE A 202 -8.73 5.12 -6.98
CA PHE A 202 -8.25 4.63 -8.27
C PHE A 202 -9.27 4.90 -9.38
N ALA A 203 -10.54 4.58 -9.13
CA ALA A 203 -11.63 4.77 -10.08
C ALA A 203 -11.80 6.25 -10.47
N ALA A 204 -11.73 7.17 -9.50
CA ALA A 204 -11.80 8.60 -9.77
C ALA A 204 -10.65 9.07 -10.68
N ARG A 205 -9.41 8.68 -10.36
CA ARG A 205 -8.24 9.07 -11.14
C ARG A 205 -8.23 8.45 -12.55
N MET A 206 -8.68 7.20 -12.68
CA MET A 206 -8.90 6.57 -13.98
C MET A 206 -9.96 7.30 -14.81
N GLY A 207 -11.03 7.79 -14.18
CA GLY A 207 -12.05 8.61 -14.84
C GLY A 207 -11.51 9.95 -15.36
N GLU A 208 -10.63 10.60 -14.60
CA GLU A 208 -9.93 11.82 -15.04
C GLU A 208 -9.00 11.53 -16.23
N CYS A 209 -8.24 10.43 -16.18
CA CYS A 209 -7.41 9.97 -17.29
C CYS A 209 -8.26 9.67 -18.55
N ALA A 210 -9.42 9.01 -18.39
CA ALA A 210 -10.34 8.73 -19.50
C ALA A 210 -10.86 10.03 -20.14
N ALA A 211 -11.25 11.01 -19.32
CA ALA A 211 -11.69 12.31 -19.82
C ALA A 211 -10.57 13.06 -20.57
N ALA A 212 -9.34 13.01 -20.05
CA ALA A 212 -8.18 13.63 -20.70
C ALA A 212 -7.80 12.96 -22.04
N LEU A 213 -7.95 11.63 -22.14
CA LEU A 213 -7.70 10.87 -23.36
C LEU A 213 -8.83 10.96 -24.39
N GLY A 214 -10.08 11.20 -23.97
CA GLY A 214 -11.26 10.96 -24.79
C GLY A 214 -11.33 11.67 -26.14
N SER A 215 -10.68 12.84 -26.30
CA SER A 215 -10.61 13.54 -27.61
C SER A 215 -9.41 13.14 -28.48
N LEU A 216 -8.50 12.33 -27.94
CA LEU A 216 -7.23 11.94 -28.55
C LEU A 216 -7.26 10.51 -29.07
N VAL A 217 -8.20 9.67 -28.61
CA VAL A 217 -8.30 8.25 -28.95
C VAL A 217 -9.70 7.88 -29.43
N GLU A 218 -9.81 6.78 -30.18
CA GLU A 218 -11.09 6.28 -30.73
C GLU A 218 -11.66 5.09 -29.94
N TRP A 219 -11.14 4.82 -28.74
CA TRP A 219 -11.51 3.71 -27.88
C TRP A 219 -11.80 4.19 -26.44
N ASP A 220 -12.55 3.41 -25.66
CA ASP A 220 -12.89 3.74 -24.27
C ASP A 220 -11.86 3.13 -23.29
N LEU A 221 -11.23 3.98 -22.48
CA LEU A 221 -10.22 3.55 -21.52
C LEU A 221 -10.74 2.56 -20.49
N LEU A 222 -11.92 2.81 -19.95
CA LEU A 222 -12.47 1.99 -18.88
C LEU A 222 -12.97 0.65 -19.42
N GLU A 223 -13.46 0.61 -20.66
CA GLU A 223 -13.80 -0.62 -21.37
C GLU A 223 -12.56 -1.49 -21.59
N VAL A 224 -11.47 -0.91 -22.14
CA VAL A 224 -10.21 -1.62 -22.38
C VAL A 224 -9.62 -2.18 -21.08
N VAL A 225 -9.67 -1.42 -19.99
CA VAL A 225 -9.18 -1.89 -18.68
C VAL A 225 -10.01 -3.07 -18.15
N ARG A 226 -11.33 -3.07 -18.34
CA ARG A 226 -12.22 -4.15 -17.91
C ARG A 226 -12.11 -5.40 -18.78
N SER A 227 -12.04 -5.25 -20.10
CA SER A 227 -12.00 -6.38 -21.03
C SER A 227 -10.59 -6.95 -21.19
N GLY A 228 -9.56 -6.11 -21.07
CA GLY A 228 -8.18 -6.45 -21.40
C GLY A 228 -7.90 -6.57 -22.91
N GLU A 229 -8.87 -6.23 -23.76
CA GLU A 229 -8.76 -6.33 -25.22
C GLU A 229 -7.99 -5.14 -25.82
N GLY A 230 -7.25 -5.37 -26.92
CA GLY A 230 -6.54 -4.32 -27.65
C GLY A 230 -5.17 -3.95 -27.08
N LEU A 231 -4.73 -4.58 -25.99
CA LEU A 231 -3.42 -4.32 -25.35
C LEU A 231 -2.21 -4.77 -26.19
N GLU A 232 -2.43 -5.49 -27.29
CA GLU A 232 -1.38 -5.80 -28.28
C GLU A 232 -0.99 -4.58 -29.13
N ARG A 233 -1.88 -3.58 -29.25
CA ARG A 233 -1.64 -2.36 -30.00
C ARG A 233 -0.92 -1.33 -29.15
N VAL A 234 0.23 -0.83 -29.62
CA VAL A 234 1.01 0.18 -28.89
C VAL A 234 0.22 1.47 -28.60
N ASP A 235 -0.65 1.88 -29.52
CA ASP A 235 -1.47 3.08 -29.41
C ASP A 235 -2.65 2.96 -28.43
N VAL A 236 -2.90 1.74 -27.93
CA VAL A 236 -3.84 1.44 -26.82
C VAL A 236 -3.02 1.19 -25.54
N LEU A 237 -2.02 0.33 -25.63
CA LEU A 237 -1.22 -0.15 -24.52
C LEU A 237 -0.51 0.98 -23.75
N GLN A 238 0.14 1.91 -24.45
CA GLN A 238 0.89 2.99 -23.83
C GLN A 238 -0.03 3.93 -23.01
N PRO A 239 -1.12 4.48 -23.58
CA PRO A 239 -2.07 5.27 -22.81
C PRO A 239 -2.73 4.52 -21.64
N VAL A 240 -3.08 3.23 -21.80
CA VAL A 240 -3.70 2.45 -20.72
C VAL A 240 -2.72 2.23 -19.57
N THR A 241 -1.48 1.83 -19.85
CA THR A 241 -0.44 1.66 -18.81
C THR A 241 -0.11 2.98 -18.13
N TRP A 242 -0.06 4.09 -18.86
CA TRP A 242 0.08 5.43 -18.29
C TRP A 242 -1.05 5.76 -17.31
N ALA A 243 -2.30 5.55 -17.70
CA ALA A 243 -3.45 5.85 -16.85
C ALA A 243 -3.45 5.00 -15.57
N VAL A 244 -3.11 3.71 -15.67
CA VAL A 244 -2.96 2.81 -14.51
C VAL A 244 -1.86 3.31 -13.58
N MET A 245 -0.68 3.65 -14.11
CA MET A 245 0.45 4.14 -13.32
C MET A 245 0.11 5.45 -12.58
N VAL A 246 -0.50 6.41 -13.26
CA VAL A 246 -0.94 7.68 -12.66
C VAL A 246 -1.99 7.44 -11.59
N SER A 247 -2.91 6.49 -11.80
CA SER A 247 -3.97 6.17 -10.83
C SER A 247 -3.46 5.41 -9.61
N LEU A 248 -2.48 4.51 -9.78
CA LEU A 248 -1.80 3.84 -8.67
C LEU A 248 -1.00 4.84 -7.81
N ALA A 249 -0.40 5.86 -8.41
CA ALA A 249 0.27 6.92 -7.66
C ALA A 249 -0.70 7.65 -6.72
N GLU A 250 -1.94 7.88 -7.14
CA GLU A 250 -2.96 8.47 -6.25
C GLU A 250 -3.45 7.54 -5.15
N VAL A 251 -3.51 6.23 -5.42
CA VAL A 251 -3.79 5.24 -4.35
C VAL A 251 -2.71 5.31 -3.28
N TRP A 252 -1.43 5.33 -3.67
CA TRP A 252 -0.33 5.52 -2.72
C TRP A 252 -0.43 6.85 -1.95
N ALA A 253 -0.75 7.94 -2.64
CA ALA A 253 -0.93 9.25 -2.01
C ALA A 253 -2.07 9.28 -0.99
N SER A 254 -3.19 8.58 -1.26
CA SER A 254 -4.33 8.46 -0.35
C SER A 254 -3.99 7.69 0.94
N ALA A 255 -3.01 6.79 0.88
CA ALA A 255 -2.45 6.11 2.05
C ALA A 255 -1.42 6.96 2.81
N GLY A 256 -1.23 8.22 2.42
CA GLY A 256 -0.29 9.16 3.03
C GLY A 256 1.15 9.04 2.53
N ILE A 257 1.41 8.24 1.48
CA ILE A 257 2.75 8.03 0.93
C ILE A 257 3.03 9.08 -0.13
N ARG A 258 3.94 10.01 0.19
CA ARG A 258 4.41 11.06 -0.71
C ARG A 258 5.87 10.78 -1.10
N PRO A 259 6.19 10.56 -2.38
CA PRO A 259 7.56 10.29 -2.78
C PRO A 259 8.43 11.54 -2.65
N ASP A 260 9.71 11.32 -2.32
CA ASP A 260 10.74 12.36 -2.34
C ASP A 260 11.27 12.61 -3.75
N ALA A 261 11.06 11.67 -4.67
CA ALA A 261 11.44 11.77 -6.07
C ALA A 261 10.62 10.82 -6.95
N VAL A 262 10.59 11.11 -8.24
CA VAL A 262 10.06 10.20 -9.26
C VAL A 262 11.11 9.93 -10.34
N VAL A 263 11.07 8.73 -10.89
CA VAL A 263 11.87 8.35 -12.07
C VAL A 263 10.99 7.50 -12.99
N GLY A 264 11.09 7.72 -14.29
CA GLY A 264 10.38 6.93 -15.28
C GLY A 264 11.34 6.28 -16.26
N HIS A 265 10.96 5.15 -16.82
CA HIS A 265 11.72 4.45 -17.85
C HIS A 265 11.03 4.60 -19.21
N SER A 266 11.68 5.28 -20.16
CA SER A 266 11.09 5.57 -21.49
C SER A 266 9.71 6.22 -21.34
N GLN A 267 8.64 5.63 -21.87
CA GLN A 267 7.27 6.14 -21.72
C GLN A 267 6.79 6.30 -20.26
N GLY A 268 7.38 5.56 -19.32
CA GLY A 268 7.08 5.71 -17.90
C GLY A 268 7.40 7.11 -17.38
N GLU A 269 8.31 7.85 -18.03
CA GLU A 269 8.56 9.25 -17.69
C GLU A 269 7.35 10.14 -17.90
N ILE A 270 6.43 9.80 -18.80
CA ILE A 270 5.20 10.57 -19.01
C ILE A 270 4.32 10.49 -17.75
N ALA A 271 4.22 9.29 -17.13
CA ALA A 271 3.51 9.13 -15.87
C ALA A 271 4.24 9.83 -14.72
N ALA A 272 5.58 9.68 -14.64
CA ALA A 272 6.39 10.38 -13.64
C ALA A 272 6.27 11.91 -13.76
N ALA A 273 6.22 12.46 -14.97
CA ALA A 273 6.08 13.89 -15.20
C ALA A 273 4.69 14.42 -14.78
N VAL A 274 3.62 13.64 -14.99
CA VAL A 274 2.28 13.97 -14.48
C VAL A 274 2.26 13.92 -12.96
N VAL A 275 2.78 12.85 -12.36
CA VAL A 275 2.77 12.67 -10.89
C VAL A 275 3.63 13.70 -10.15
N SER A 276 4.74 14.14 -10.77
CA SER A 276 5.54 15.23 -10.22
C SER A 276 4.97 16.62 -10.46
N GLY A 277 3.96 16.78 -11.32
CA GLY A 277 3.44 18.08 -11.73
C GLY A 277 4.28 18.79 -12.81
N ALA A 278 5.32 18.13 -13.36
CA ALA A 278 6.13 18.66 -14.47
C ALA A 278 5.32 18.85 -15.77
N VAL A 279 4.19 18.13 -15.92
CA VAL A 279 3.18 18.38 -16.95
C VAL A 279 1.78 18.22 -16.35
N SER A 280 0.77 18.81 -16.99
CA SER A 280 -0.63 18.57 -16.61
C SER A 280 -1.08 17.15 -16.95
N LEU A 281 -2.22 16.73 -16.40
CA LEU A 281 -2.83 15.45 -16.78
C LEU A 281 -3.20 15.45 -18.27
N GLU A 282 -3.76 16.56 -18.77
CA GLU A 282 -4.16 16.73 -20.16
C GLU A 282 -2.97 16.72 -21.11
N ASP A 283 -1.87 17.38 -20.72
CA ASP A 283 -0.62 17.35 -21.49
C ASP A 283 0.02 15.96 -21.45
N GLY A 284 0.00 15.28 -20.31
CA GLY A 284 0.45 13.89 -20.19
C GLY A 284 -0.34 12.95 -21.10
N ALA A 285 -1.68 13.08 -21.12
CA ALA A 285 -2.56 12.36 -22.02
C ALA A 285 -2.24 12.64 -23.49
N ARG A 286 -2.00 13.90 -23.85
CA ARG A 286 -1.57 14.32 -25.19
C ARG A 286 -0.25 13.68 -25.59
N VAL A 287 0.75 13.73 -24.70
CA VAL A 287 2.07 13.15 -24.96
C VAL A 287 1.95 11.65 -25.18
N VAL A 288 1.31 10.90 -24.27
CA VAL A 288 1.24 9.44 -24.38
C VAL A 288 0.44 9.00 -25.60
N ALA A 289 -0.73 9.59 -25.86
CA ALA A 289 -1.60 9.17 -26.96
C ALA A 289 -1.00 9.48 -28.34
N LEU A 290 -0.53 10.73 -28.54
CA LEU A 290 0.00 11.13 -29.85
C LEU A 290 1.34 10.45 -30.14
N ARG A 291 2.19 10.28 -29.13
CA ARG A 291 3.43 9.49 -29.25
C ARG A 291 3.13 8.06 -29.69
N SER A 292 2.22 7.38 -29.00
CA SER A 292 1.94 5.97 -29.27
C SER A 292 1.27 5.76 -30.63
N GLN A 293 0.41 6.67 -31.07
CA GLN A 293 -0.19 6.64 -32.41
C GLN A 293 0.84 6.80 -33.52
N VAL A 294 1.78 7.74 -33.37
CA VAL A 294 2.87 7.95 -34.33
C VAL A 294 3.78 6.73 -34.41
N ILE A 295 4.13 6.13 -33.26
CA ILE A 295 4.88 4.86 -33.21
C ILE A 295 4.12 3.76 -33.96
N GLY A 296 2.85 3.54 -33.63
CA GLY A 296 2.04 2.48 -34.22
C GLY A 296 1.82 2.63 -35.73
N ARG A 297 1.75 3.86 -36.23
CA ARG A 297 1.53 4.12 -37.66
C ARG A 297 2.82 4.09 -38.48
N VAL A 298 3.92 4.60 -37.94
CA VAL A 298 5.14 4.88 -38.72
C VAL A 298 6.26 3.89 -38.44
N LEU A 299 6.43 3.45 -37.19
CA LEU A 299 7.57 2.62 -36.77
C LEU A 299 7.24 1.12 -36.66
N ALA A 300 5.95 0.78 -36.48
CA ALA A 300 5.51 -0.60 -36.35
C ALA A 300 5.84 -1.44 -37.59
N GLY A 301 6.32 -2.66 -37.36
CA GLY A 301 6.73 -3.63 -38.37
C GLY A 301 8.16 -3.47 -38.92
N ALA A 302 8.85 -2.36 -38.64
CA ALA A 302 10.17 -2.06 -39.20
C ALA A 302 11.35 -2.37 -38.26
N GLY A 303 11.08 -2.60 -36.97
CA GLY A 303 12.11 -2.69 -35.96
C GLY A 303 11.86 -3.76 -34.90
N GLY A 304 12.85 -3.94 -34.05
CA GLY A 304 12.76 -4.84 -32.90
C GLY A 304 13.62 -4.37 -31.74
N MET A 305 13.46 -5.08 -30.61
CA MET A 305 14.27 -4.87 -29.42
C MET A 305 14.62 -6.20 -28.76
N ALA A 306 15.77 -6.27 -28.09
CA ALA A 306 16.16 -7.43 -27.29
C ALA A 306 16.83 -7.03 -25.98
N SER A 307 16.52 -7.77 -24.92
CA SER A 307 17.22 -7.69 -23.64
C SER A 307 18.39 -8.67 -23.62
N VAL A 308 19.55 -8.20 -23.20
CA VAL A 308 20.83 -8.94 -23.20
C VAL A 308 21.38 -8.95 -21.79
N ALA A 309 21.70 -10.13 -21.26
CA ALA A 309 22.24 -10.30 -19.91
C ALA A 309 23.75 -9.99 -19.85
N LEU A 310 24.15 -8.81 -20.33
CA LEU A 310 25.53 -8.32 -20.34
C LEU A 310 25.61 -6.83 -19.95
N PRO A 311 26.76 -6.38 -19.40
CA PRO A 311 27.05 -4.95 -19.21
C PRO A 311 27.12 -4.20 -20.55
N VAL A 312 26.78 -2.91 -20.53
CA VAL A 312 26.67 -2.08 -21.74
C VAL A 312 27.94 -2.07 -22.60
N GLY A 313 29.13 -1.91 -21.99
CA GLY A 313 30.38 -1.86 -22.75
C GLY A 313 30.67 -3.16 -23.54
N VAL A 314 30.29 -4.31 -22.98
CA VAL A 314 30.43 -5.61 -23.67
C VAL A 314 29.42 -5.73 -24.82
N VAL A 315 28.22 -5.19 -24.63
CA VAL A 315 27.20 -5.15 -25.69
C VAL A 315 27.63 -4.22 -26.82
N GLU A 316 28.16 -3.04 -26.52
CA GLU A 316 28.68 -2.09 -27.51
C GLU A 316 29.80 -2.70 -28.36
N GLU A 317 30.75 -3.43 -27.75
CA GLU A 317 31.79 -4.16 -28.48
C GLU A 317 31.20 -5.21 -29.43
N ARG A 318 30.22 -5.99 -28.96
CA ARG A 318 29.54 -7.00 -29.77
C ARG A 318 28.70 -6.38 -30.90
N LEU A 319 28.13 -5.21 -30.68
CA LEU A 319 27.34 -4.47 -31.68
C LEU A 319 28.18 -3.91 -32.83
N SER A 320 29.51 -3.95 -32.76
CA SER A 320 30.39 -3.44 -33.82
C SER A 320 30.09 -4.04 -35.21
N GLY A 321 29.59 -5.27 -35.30
CA GLY A 321 29.14 -5.90 -36.55
C GLY A 321 27.80 -5.39 -37.10
N TRP A 322 27.04 -4.63 -36.30
CA TRP A 322 25.70 -4.13 -36.60
C TRP A 322 25.54 -2.63 -36.30
N SER A 323 26.63 -1.87 -36.19
CA SER A 323 26.60 -0.47 -35.71
C SER A 323 25.67 0.46 -36.49
N ASP A 324 25.43 0.16 -37.76
CA ASP A 324 24.55 0.94 -38.65
C ASP A 324 23.08 0.55 -38.51
N ARG A 325 22.78 -0.57 -37.84
CA ARG A 325 21.47 -1.22 -37.79
C ARG A 325 20.92 -1.40 -36.38
N LEU A 326 21.79 -1.45 -35.37
CA LEU A 326 21.46 -1.68 -33.97
C LEU A 326 22.18 -0.66 -33.07
N GLY A 327 21.49 -0.20 -32.04
CA GLY A 327 22.04 0.62 -30.98
C GLY A 327 21.62 0.13 -29.60
N VAL A 328 22.28 0.67 -28.57
CA VAL A 328 21.85 0.50 -27.18
C VAL A 328 20.64 1.39 -26.92
N ALA A 329 19.54 0.79 -26.48
CA ALA A 329 18.29 1.47 -26.18
C ALA A 329 18.13 1.80 -24.69
N ALA A 330 18.58 0.91 -23.80
CA ALA A 330 18.49 1.12 -22.36
C ALA A 330 19.54 0.32 -21.58
N VAL A 331 19.97 0.86 -20.44
CA VAL A 331 20.85 0.18 -19.47
C VAL A 331 20.07 0.01 -18.17
N ASN A 332 19.45 -1.16 -17.99
CA ASN A 332 18.53 -1.43 -16.88
C ASN A 332 19.25 -1.89 -15.61
N GLY A 333 20.53 -2.24 -15.72
CA GLY A 333 21.36 -2.63 -14.59
C GLY A 333 22.78 -3.00 -15.02
N PRO A 334 23.66 -3.33 -14.07
CA PRO A 334 25.08 -3.59 -14.34
C PRO A 334 25.33 -4.80 -15.25
N GLY A 335 24.35 -5.67 -15.45
CA GLY A 335 24.44 -6.82 -16.34
C GLY A 335 23.20 -7.00 -17.22
N ILE A 336 22.43 -5.94 -17.48
CA ILE A 336 21.21 -6.00 -18.29
C ILE A 336 21.16 -4.77 -19.20
N THR A 337 21.30 -5.01 -20.50
CA THR A 337 21.29 -3.97 -21.55
C THR A 337 20.23 -4.32 -22.57
N VAL A 338 19.52 -3.32 -23.09
CA VAL A 338 18.54 -3.47 -24.18
C VAL A 338 19.14 -2.90 -25.45
N VAL A 339 19.02 -3.65 -26.54
CA VAL A 339 19.39 -3.21 -27.90
C VAL A 339 18.14 -3.01 -28.74
N SER A 340 18.20 -2.07 -29.68
CA SER A 340 17.10 -1.76 -30.60
C SER A 340 17.59 -1.37 -31.98
N GLY A 341 16.81 -1.70 -33.00
CA GLY A 341 17.08 -1.35 -34.39
C GLY A 341 16.34 -2.27 -35.34
N ASP A 342 16.96 -2.62 -36.47
CA ASP A 342 16.32 -3.46 -37.50
C ASP A 342 15.90 -4.84 -36.95
N ALA A 343 14.68 -5.27 -37.30
CA ALA A 343 14.08 -6.47 -36.72
C ALA A 343 14.87 -7.76 -36.98
N ASP A 344 15.42 -7.91 -38.19
CA ASP A 344 16.26 -9.03 -38.60
C ASP A 344 17.65 -8.96 -37.95
N ALA A 345 18.26 -7.77 -37.85
CA ALA A 345 19.53 -7.59 -37.12
C ALA A 345 19.40 -7.95 -35.63
N VAL A 346 18.29 -7.56 -34.98
CA VAL A 346 18.00 -7.98 -33.60
C VAL A 346 17.94 -9.50 -33.51
N GLY A 347 17.36 -10.15 -34.52
CA GLY A 347 17.32 -11.60 -34.60
C GLY A 347 18.69 -12.25 -34.69
N GLU A 348 19.51 -11.81 -35.64
CA GLU A 348 20.90 -12.28 -35.83
C GLU A 348 21.73 -12.07 -34.56
N PHE A 349 21.61 -10.90 -33.92
CA PHE A 349 22.35 -10.57 -32.72
C PHE A 349 21.96 -11.44 -31.52
N VAL A 350 20.66 -11.73 -31.35
CA VAL A 350 20.17 -12.66 -30.32
C VAL A 350 20.73 -14.06 -30.54
N GLU A 351 20.68 -14.58 -31.78
CA GLU A 351 21.22 -15.89 -32.12
C GLU A 351 22.73 -15.98 -31.88
N ALA A 352 23.48 -14.93 -32.25
CA ALA A 352 24.92 -14.85 -31.98
C ALA A 352 25.22 -14.84 -30.47
N CYS A 353 24.43 -14.12 -29.66
CA CYS A 353 24.55 -14.16 -28.20
C CYS A 353 24.30 -15.58 -27.65
N GLU A 354 23.23 -16.24 -28.12
CA GLU A 354 22.87 -17.59 -27.65
C GLU A 354 23.94 -18.63 -28.01
N GLN A 355 24.55 -18.53 -29.19
CA GLN A 355 25.67 -19.38 -29.61
C GLN A 355 26.89 -19.24 -28.69
N ASP A 356 27.13 -18.04 -28.17
CA ASP A 356 28.19 -17.74 -27.19
C ASP A 356 27.80 -18.09 -25.74
N GLY A 357 26.62 -18.68 -25.52
CA GLY A 357 26.10 -18.98 -24.18
C GLY A 357 25.62 -17.74 -23.40
N VAL A 358 25.43 -16.60 -24.07
CA VAL A 358 24.89 -15.37 -23.49
C VAL A 358 23.37 -15.40 -23.57
N ARG A 359 22.71 -15.15 -22.44
CA ARG A 359 21.24 -15.04 -22.40
C ARG A 359 20.80 -13.74 -23.08
N ALA A 360 20.15 -13.85 -24.23
CA ALA A 360 19.47 -12.75 -24.91
C ALA A 360 18.01 -13.14 -25.16
N ARG A 361 17.09 -12.17 -25.12
CA ARG A 361 15.66 -12.41 -25.34
C ARG A 361 15.04 -11.25 -26.10
N ARG A 362 14.34 -11.55 -27.21
CA ARG A 362 13.53 -10.56 -27.92
C ARG A 362 12.42 -10.03 -27.01
N ILE A 363 12.23 -8.72 -27.01
CA ILE A 363 11.12 -8.05 -26.34
C ILE A 363 9.91 -8.09 -27.30
N PRO A 364 8.70 -8.41 -26.82
CA PRO A 364 7.51 -8.47 -27.68
C PRO A 364 7.04 -7.06 -28.07
N VAL A 365 7.79 -6.44 -28.98
CA VAL A 365 7.54 -5.16 -29.65
C VAL A 365 7.90 -5.33 -31.13
N ASP A 366 7.16 -4.65 -32.00
CA ASP A 366 7.35 -4.67 -33.45
C ASP A 366 7.93 -3.35 -33.99
N TYR A 367 8.48 -2.51 -33.12
CA TYR A 367 9.13 -1.25 -33.46
C TYR A 367 10.44 -1.07 -32.67
N ALA A 368 11.31 -0.19 -33.16
CA ALA A 368 12.61 0.09 -32.57
C ALA A 368 12.69 1.49 -31.92
N SER A 369 12.14 1.64 -30.71
CA SER A 369 12.34 2.87 -29.92
C SER A 369 13.79 3.01 -29.44
N HIS A 370 14.25 4.24 -29.23
CA HIS A 370 15.62 4.56 -28.80
C HIS A 370 16.67 4.17 -29.84
N SER A 371 16.33 4.37 -31.12
CA SER A 371 17.16 4.02 -32.27
C SER A 371 17.06 5.09 -33.35
N ALA A 372 17.95 5.04 -34.36
CA ALA A 372 17.90 5.94 -35.50
C ALA A 372 16.56 5.89 -36.27
N GLN A 373 15.80 4.79 -36.19
CA GLN A 373 14.48 4.69 -36.83
C GLN A 373 13.50 5.75 -36.30
N VAL A 374 13.67 6.23 -35.05
CA VAL A 374 12.84 7.28 -34.44
C VAL A 374 13.00 8.64 -35.15
N GLU A 375 14.10 8.87 -35.86
CA GLU A 375 14.33 10.13 -36.59
C GLU A 375 13.26 10.34 -37.68
N ALA A 376 12.66 9.27 -38.19
CA ALA A 376 11.56 9.32 -39.16
C ALA A 376 10.30 10.04 -38.62
N VAL A 377 10.13 10.11 -37.29
CA VAL A 377 8.96 10.70 -36.64
C VAL A 377 9.25 12.03 -35.95
N GLU A 378 10.48 12.55 -36.02
CA GLU A 378 10.90 13.76 -35.32
C GLU A 378 10.01 14.98 -35.61
N ALA A 379 9.88 15.32 -36.89
CA ALA A 379 9.15 16.52 -37.31
C ALA A 379 7.65 16.44 -36.98
N GLU A 380 7.07 15.25 -37.13
CA GLU A 380 5.65 15.04 -36.82
C GLU A 380 5.41 15.10 -35.32
N LEU A 381 6.22 14.43 -34.50
CA LEU A 381 6.07 14.42 -33.06
C LEU A 381 6.29 15.83 -32.48
N ALA A 382 7.27 16.57 -32.99
CA ALA A 382 7.51 17.96 -32.59
C ALA A 382 6.29 18.86 -32.87
N ALA A 383 5.64 18.70 -34.03
CA ALA A 383 4.44 19.47 -34.38
C ALA A 383 3.24 19.09 -33.50
N LEU A 384 3.00 17.79 -33.29
CA LEU A 384 1.88 17.27 -32.50
C LEU A 384 1.99 17.65 -31.01
N LEU A 385 3.21 17.68 -30.47
CA LEU A 385 3.48 17.98 -29.07
C LEU A 385 3.80 19.46 -28.80
N ALA A 386 3.89 20.31 -29.82
CA ALA A 386 4.13 21.75 -29.65
C ALA A 386 3.19 22.45 -28.64
N PRO A 387 1.90 22.05 -28.48
CA PRO A 387 1.02 22.64 -27.47
C PRO A 387 1.33 22.25 -26.02
N VAL A 388 2.18 21.24 -25.77
CA VAL A 388 2.48 20.74 -24.42
C VAL A 388 3.21 21.79 -23.60
N VAL A 389 2.68 22.10 -22.42
CA VAL A 389 3.26 23.09 -21.51
C VAL A 389 4.02 22.41 -20.39
N ALA A 390 5.35 22.44 -20.47
CA ALA A 390 6.23 22.06 -19.37
C ALA A 390 6.06 23.00 -18.17
N ARG A 391 5.99 22.43 -16.97
CA ARG A 391 5.84 23.10 -15.69
C ARG A 391 7.01 22.75 -14.77
N GLU A 392 7.16 23.53 -13.71
CA GLU A 392 8.11 23.16 -12.66
C GLU A 392 7.53 22.01 -11.82
N PRO A 393 8.25 20.89 -11.65
CA PRO A 393 7.78 19.80 -10.82
C PRO A 393 7.69 20.18 -9.33
N GLU A 394 6.60 19.76 -8.69
CA GLU A 394 6.41 19.81 -7.23
C GLU A 394 7.22 18.71 -6.52
N ILE A 395 7.40 17.56 -7.19
CA ILE A 395 8.19 16.43 -6.71
C ILE A 395 9.43 16.28 -7.61
N PRO A 396 10.66 16.21 -7.06
CA PRO A 396 11.88 16.05 -7.86
C PRO A 396 11.77 14.96 -8.94
N PHE A 397 11.84 15.39 -10.21
CA PHE A 397 11.81 14.52 -11.39
C PHE A 397 13.24 14.22 -11.85
N TYR A 398 13.64 12.96 -11.78
CA TYR A 398 14.95 12.51 -12.24
C TYR A 398 14.83 11.93 -13.65
N SER A 399 15.27 12.72 -14.63
CA SER A 399 15.31 12.30 -16.04
C SER A 399 16.31 11.16 -16.25
N THR A 400 15.87 10.15 -16.98
CA THR A 400 16.72 9.07 -17.53
C THR A 400 17.34 9.43 -18.88
N VAL A 401 16.86 10.50 -19.52
CA VAL A 401 17.37 11.04 -20.79
C VAL A 401 18.56 11.97 -20.55
N GLU A 402 18.45 12.88 -19.58
CA GLU A 402 19.47 13.88 -19.25
C GLU A 402 19.84 13.78 -17.75
N PRO A 403 20.57 12.74 -17.32
CA PRO A 403 20.83 12.48 -15.90
C PRO A 403 21.55 13.63 -15.20
N GLY A 404 21.06 13.98 -13.99
CA GLY A 404 21.67 15.01 -13.14
C GLY A 404 21.39 16.45 -13.56
N GLN A 405 20.58 16.67 -14.60
CA GLN A 405 20.19 17.99 -15.06
C GLN A 405 18.74 18.30 -14.71
N ARG A 406 18.42 19.59 -14.54
CA ARG A 406 17.03 20.04 -14.48
C ARG A 406 16.51 20.12 -15.90
N VAL A 407 15.54 19.28 -16.23
CA VAL A 407 14.98 19.18 -17.57
C VAL A 407 13.69 19.95 -17.71
N ARG A 408 13.39 20.37 -18.93
CA ARG A 408 12.09 20.93 -19.30
C ARG A 408 11.36 19.89 -20.15
N THR A 409 10.23 19.41 -19.69
CA THR A 409 9.40 18.35 -20.31
C THR A 409 8.57 18.87 -21.50
N ASP A 410 9.21 19.56 -22.43
CA ASP A 410 8.59 20.09 -23.65
C ASP A 410 8.58 19.07 -24.81
N ALA A 411 8.04 19.47 -25.96
CA ALA A 411 7.98 18.62 -27.15
C ALA A 411 9.34 18.05 -27.57
N GLY A 412 10.39 18.87 -27.48
CA GLY A 412 11.75 18.45 -27.83
C GLY A 412 12.29 17.42 -26.85
N TYR A 413 11.99 17.58 -25.56
CA TYR A 413 12.31 16.57 -24.55
C TYR A 413 11.60 15.24 -24.82
N TRP A 414 10.30 15.26 -25.13
CA TRP A 414 9.55 14.02 -25.39
C TRP A 414 10.00 13.29 -26.67
N TYR A 415 10.49 14.01 -27.67
CA TYR A 415 11.21 13.41 -28.79
C TYR A 415 12.52 12.76 -28.34
N ARG A 416 13.37 13.47 -27.59
CA ARG A 416 14.62 12.91 -27.04
C ARG A 416 14.40 11.73 -26.08
N ASN A 417 13.27 11.67 -25.39
CA ASN A 417 12.89 10.51 -24.58
C ASN A 417 12.59 9.28 -25.44
N LEU A 418 12.04 9.47 -26.65
CA LEU A 418 11.77 8.37 -27.57
C LEU A 418 12.99 7.95 -28.39
N ARG A 419 13.88 8.90 -28.74
CA ARG A 419 15.11 8.69 -29.50
C ARG A 419 16.26 8.18 -28.64
#